data_AF-A0A8X8ZDC6-F1
#
_entry.id   AF-A0A8X8ZDC6-F1
#
_cell.length_a   1.000
_cell.length_b   1.000
_cell.length_c   1.000
_cell.angle_alpha   90.00
_cell.angle_beta   90.00
_cell.angle_gamma   90.00
#
_symmetry.space_group_name_H-M   'P 1'
#
loop_
_entity.id
_entity.type
_entity.pdbx_description
1 polymer ?
#
loop_
_entity_poly.entity_id
_entity_poly.type
_entity_poly.pdbx_seq_one_letter_code
_entity_poly.pdbx_strand_id
1 'polypeptide(L)'
;MVKTSIEDDTEIYVINDKFSKDWSVSYSATRDSYLVPDHLHGGRWLKSNFVKPVHCGFVDDIEKALIIDLATQEWRDMHGDYFEVAQTIKGNVDQIRAFRQIIAEGKKAIFGEGIVLSISDKRQMIENLYGSQAPSEIDVHPPDVVKTKGSGRRPLTRLEQAMKMKAKSGRKCAECGEVGNHDARNCKKIKEKQKTK
;
A
#
# COMPACT_ATOMS: atom_id res chain seq x y z
N MET A 1 51.69 40.68 8.03
CA MET A 1 51.34 40.50 6.60
C MET A 1 52.06 39.28 6.10
N VAL A 2 51.34 38.22 5.74
CA VAL A 2 51.47 37.43 4.49
C VAL A 2 50.50 36.25 4.65
N LYS A 3 49.88 35.91 3.52
CA LYS A 3 48.55 35.34 3.32
C LYS A 3 48.44 33.86 3.69
N THR A 4 47.22 33.49 4.09
CA THR A 4 46.64 32.15 4.07
C THR A 4 46.37 31.72 2.62
N SER A 5 46.72 30.49 2.28
CA SER A 5 46.04 29.65 1.29
C SER A 5 46.24 28.20 1.71
N ILE A 6 45.15 27.53 2.06
CA ILE A 6 45.09 26.08 2.30
C ILE A 6 44.37 25.54 1.06
N GLU A 7 45.11 24.84 0.21
CA GLU A 7 44.62 24.13 -0.96
C GLU A 7 44.54 22.63 -0.62
N ASP A 8 43.38 22.05 -0.94
CA ASP A 8 43.15 20.66 -1.37
C ASP A 8 43.58 19.48 -0.47
N ASP A 9 42.75 19.16 0.53
CA ASP A 9 42.76 17.85 1.19
C ASP A 9 41.77 16.88 0.51
N THR A 10 42.20 16.26 -0.58
CA THR A 10 41.61 15.01 -1.08
C THR A 10 42.33 13.82 -0.44
N GLU A 11 41.88 13.39 0.73
CA GLU A 11 42.34 12.13 1.33
C GLU A 11 41.66 10.94 0.64
N ILE A 12 42.40 10.28 -0.26
CA ILE A 12 42.02 8.99 -0.83
C ILE A 12 42.41 7.89 0.16
N TYR A 13 41.43 7.33 0.87
CA TYR A 13 41.63 6.13 1.68
C TYR A 13 41.60 4.88 0.79
N VAL A 14 42.78 4.30 0.53
CA VAL A 14 42.91 2.96 -0.06
C VAL A 14 42.67 1.92 1.02
N ILE A 15 41.47 1.33 1.04
CA ILE A 15 41.20 0.15 1.87
C ILE A 15 41.66 -1.09 1.09
N ASN A 16 42.85 -1.58 1.45
CA ASN A 16 43.28 -2.93 1.11
C ASN A 16 42.43 -3.93 1.92
N ASP A 17 41.54 -4.67 1.27
CA ASP A 17 40.95 -5.85 1.90
C ASP A 17 41.35 -7.13 1.17
N LYS A 18 42.41 -7.74 1.71
CA LYS A 18 42.80 -9.12 1.43
C LYS A 18 41.90 -10.03 2.26
N PHE A 19 40.76 -10.43 1.72
CA PHE A 19 40.07 -11.65 2.17
C PHE A 19 39.51 -12.42 0.97
N SER A 20 40.42 -13.15 0.32
CA SER A 20 40.08 -14.40 -0.34
C SER A 20 39.56 -15.38 0.72
N LYS A 21 38.36 -15.90 0.50
CA LYS A 21 37.98 -17.27 0.86
C LYS A 21 36.77 -17.69 0.04
N ASP A 22 37.06 -18.61 -0.86
CA ASP A 22 36.15 -19.31 -1.76
C ASP A 22 34.92 -19.87 -1.05
N TRP A 23 33.74 -19.49 -1.53
CA TRP A 23 32.53 -20.32 -1.46
C TRP A 23 31.82 -20.24 -2.81
N SER A 24 32.18 -21.14 -3.72
CA SER A 24 31.46 -21.36 -4.97
C SER A 24 30.18 -22.15 -4.68
N VAL A 25 29.08 -21.43 -4.45
CA VAL A 25 27.74 -22.04 -4.50
C VAL A 25 27.30 -22.05 -5.96
N SER A 26 27.44 -23.20 -6.61
CA SER A 26 26.86 -23.45 -7.93
C SER A 26 25.36 -23.71 -7.78
N TYR A 27 24.54 -22.70 -8.10
CA TYR A 27 23.09 -22.88 -8.19
C TYR A 27 22.74 -23.30 -9.62
N SER A 28 22.49 -24.59 -9.83
CA SER A 28 21.84 -25.07 -11.05
C SER A 28 20.33 -24.97 -10.86
N ALA A 29 19.74 -23.87 -11.32
CA ALA A 29 18.29 -23.72 -11.40
C ALA A 29 17.87 -23.54 -12.86
N THR A 30 17.50 -24.66 -13.46
CA THR A 30 16.63 -24.71 -14.63
C THR A 30 15.25 -24.18 -14.25
N ARG A 31 14.94 -22.92 -14.58
CA ARG A 31 13.61 -22.46 -14.97
C ARG A 31 13.65 -20.97 -15.29
N ASP A 32 13.20 -20.63 -16.49
CA ASP A 32 12.85 -19.29 -16.94
C ASP A 32 12.12 -18.53 -15.83
N SER A 33 12.88 -17.66 -15.16
CA SER A 33 12.35 -16.62 -14.30
C SER A 33 12.90 -15.34 -14.90
N TYR A 34 11.98 -14.48 -15.34
CA TYR A 34 12.25 -13.16 -15.84
C TYR A 34 13.30 -12.49 -14.95
N LEU A 35 14.51 -12.29 -15.49
CA LEU A 35 15.54 -11.48 -14.88
C LEU A 35 14.94 -10.08 -14.78
N VAL A 36 14.49 -9.72 -13.57
CA VAL A 36 14.09 -8.35 -13.27
C VAL A 36 15.34 -7.51 -13.47
N PRO A 37 15.34 -6.58 -14.44
CA PRO A 37 16.51 -5.74 -14.69
C PRO A 37 16.94 -5.02 -13.42
N ASP A 38 18.25 -4.89 -13.19
CA ASP A 38 18.79 -4.41 -11.92
C ASP A 38 18.30 -3.02 -11.51
N HIS A 39 17.91 -2.18 -12.47
CA HIS A 39 17.31 -0.86 -12.23
C HIS A 39 15.92 -0.90 -11.58
N LEU A 40 15.25 -2.06 -11.57
CA LEU A 40 13.95 -2.26 -10.91
C LEU A 40 14.07 -2.82 -9.48
N HIS A 41 15.28 -3.15 -9.02
CA HIS A 41 15.54 -3.47 -7.61
C HIS A 41 15.51 -2.18 -6.77
N GLY A 42 14.31 -1.67 -6.48
CA GLY A 42 14.15 -0.57 -5.55
C GLY A 42 14.65 -0.94 -4.15
N GLY A 43 15.23 0.04 -3.44
CA GLY A 43 15.85 -0.11 -2.11
C GLY A 43 14.94 -0.61 -0.96
N ARG A 44 13.71 -1.05 -1.27
CA ARG A 44 12.86 -1.79 -0.32
C ARG A 44 13.44 -3.17 0.03
N TRP A 45 14.24 -3.77 -0.84
CA TRP A 45 14.77 -5.13 -0.67
C TRP A 45 16.23 -5.19 -0.17
N LEU A 46 16.93 -4.06 -0.15
CA LEU A 46 18.29 -3.96 0.38
C LEU A 46 18.25 -3.37 1.79
N LYS A 47 18.59 -4.18 2.80
CA LYS A 47 18.74 -3.74 4.20
C LYS A 47 20.08 -2.99 4.42
N SER A 48 20.49 -2.09 3.53
CA SER A 48 21.64 -1.22 3.79
C SER A 48 21.17 0.20 4.07
N ASN A 49 21.71 0.79 5.14
CA ASN A 49 21.45 2.18 5.53
C ASN A 49 22.26 3.20 4.71
N PHE A 50 22.92 2.74 3.65
CA PHE A 50 23.72 3.60 2.80
C PHE A 50 22.84 4.15 1.69
N VAL A 51 22.38 5.37 1.92
CA VAL A 51 21.83 6.32 0.94
C VAL A 51 20.77 5.69 0.03
N LYS A 52 19.49 5.96 0.31
CA LYS A 52 18.46 5.78 -0.73
C LYS A 52 18.93 6.60 -1.94
N PRO A 53 19.26 6.01 -3.10
CA PRO A 53 19.20 6.79 -4.31
C PRO A 53 17.72 7.08 -4.47
N VAL A 54 17.31 8.28 -4.06
CA VAL A 54 16.12 8.87 -4.65
C VAL A 54 16.47 8.83 -6.13
N HIS A 55 15.73 8.02 -6.90
CA HIS A 55 15.70 8.18 -8.34
C HIS A 55 15.05 9.55 -8.57
N CYS A 56 15.80 10.62 -8.30
CA CYS A 56 15.61 11.84 -9.01
C CYS A 56 15.98 11.43 -10.44
N GLY A 57 15.00 11.45 -11.33
CA GLY A 57 15.34 11.68 -12.72
C GLY A 57 16.33 12.85 -12.71
N PHE A 58 17.40 12.74 -13.48
CA PHE A 58 18.28 13.87 -13.75
C PHE A 58 17.40 15.10 -13.93
N VAL A 59 17.40 15.99 -12.94
CA VAL A 59 16.69 17.25 -13.07
C VAL A 59 17.65 18.02 -13.96
N ASP A 60 17.37 18.06 -15.25
CA ASP A 60 18.24 18.71 -16.24
C ASP A 60 18.48 20.20 -15.88
N ASP A 61 17.70 20.75 -14.93
CA ASP A 61 17.77 22.11 -14.42
C ASP A 61 18.04 22.15 -12.90
N ILE A 62 19.32 22.25 -12.52
CA ILE A 62 19.78 22.47 -11.12
C ILE A 62 19.06 23.68 -10.48
N GLU A 63 18.79 24.73 -11.26
CA GLU A 63 18.09 25.93 -10.82
C GLU A 63 16.66 25.64 -10.36
N LYS A 64 15.93 24.76 -11.06
CA LYS A 64 14.57 24.37 -10.65
C LYS A 64 14.60 23.55 -9.36
N ALA A 65 15.57 22.65 -9.22
CA ALA A 65 15.75 21.89 -7.99
C ALA A 65 16.02 22.81 -6.79
N LEU A 66 16.90 23.81 -6.96
CA LEU A 66 17.19 24.80 -5.92
C LEU A 66 15.95 25.62 -5.52
N ILE A 67 15.15 26.07 -6.48
CA ILE A 67 13.91 26.81 -6.20
C ILE A 67 12.91 25.94 -5.41
N ILE A 68 12.78 24.65 -5.77
CA ILE A 68 11.91 23.71 -5.05
C ILE A 68 12.41 23.51 -3.61
N ASP A 69 13.70 23.35 -3.42
CA ASP A 69 14.30 23.17 -2.09
C ASP A 69 14.09 24.41 -1.21
N LEU A 70 14.32 25.61 -1.76
CA LEU A 70 14.07 26.86 -1.05
C LEU A 70 12.58 27.02 -0.69
N ALA A 71 11.68 26.80 -1.65
CA ALA A 71 10.24 26.87 -1.39
C ALA A 71 9.80 25.87 -0.32
N THR A 72 10.40 24.68 -0.29
CA THR A 72 10.14 23.66 0.73
C THR A 72 10.67 24.08 2.10
N GLN A 73 11.81 24.77 2.15
CA GLN A 73 12.37 25.33 3.37
C GLN A 73 11.47 26.42 3.95
N GLU A 74 11.13 27.44 3.16
CA GLU A 74 10.26 28.54 3.59
C GLU A 74 8.88 28.02 4.05
N TRP A 75 8.35 27.01 3.38
CA TRP A 75 7.12 26.34 3.79
C TRP A 75 7.25 25.69 5.19
N ARG A 76 8.37 25.00 5.44
CA ARG A 76 8.64 24.37 6.73
C ARG A 76 8.78 25.42 7.83
N ASP A 77 9.52 26.48 7.57
CA ASP A 77 9.80 27.54 8.54
C ASP A 77 8.51 28.29 8.92
N MET A 78 7.69 28.66 7.92
CA MET A 78 6.35 29.24 8.15
C MET A 78 5.46 28.34 9.02
N HIS A 79 5.46 27.03 8.76
CA HIS A 79 4.71 26.09 9.59
C HIS A 79 5.24 25.98 11.02
N GLY A 80 6.56 26.08 11.20
CA GLY A 80 7.22 26.15 12.50
C GLY A 80 6.75 27.37 13.29
N ASP A 81 6.85 28.55 12.70
CA ASP A 81 6.44 29.82 13.32
C ASP A 81 4.95 29.81 13.71
N TYR A 82 4.09 29.35 12.80
CA TYR A 82 2.66 29.19 13.06
C TYR A 82 2.41 28.29 14.28
N PHE A 83 3.10 27.14 14.33
CA PHE A 83 2.91 26.19 15.42
C PHE A 83 3.38 26.76 16.77
N GLU A 84 4.52 27.45 16.78
CA GLU A 84 5.05 28.12 17.98
C GLU A 84 4.05 29.15 18.52
N VAL A 85 3.56 30.04 17.67
CA VAL A 85 2.55 31.04 18.05
C VAL A 85 1.27 30.37 18.55
N ALA A 86 0.80 29.32 17.86
CA ALA A 86 -0.40 28.61 18.27
C ALA A 86 -0.27 27.94 19.65
N GLN A 87 0.90 27.39 20.00
CA GLN A 87 1.13 26.80 21.32
C GLN A 87 1.23 27.86 22.42
N THR A 88 1.92 28.97 22.16
CA THR A 88 2.14 30.04 23.15
C THR A 88 0.83 30.74 23.52
N ILE A 89 -0.06 30.99 22.56
CA ILE A 89 -1.32 31.73 22.81
C ILE A 89 -2.51 30.83 23.20
N LYS A 90 -2.34 29.50 23.24
CA LYS A 90 -3.42 28.49 23.32
C LYS A 90 -4.43 28.67 24.47
N GLY A 91 -4.09 29.41 25.53
CA GLY A 91 -4.97 29.68 26.67
C GLY A 91 -5.48 31.13 26.77
N ASN A 92 -5.05 32.03 25.90
CA ASN A 92 -5.35 33.46 25.99
C ASN A 92 -6.26 33.90 24.84
N VAL A 93 -7.53 34.13 25.15
CA VAL A 93 -8.57 34.47 24.15
C VAL A 93 -8.25 35.77 23.41
N ASP A 94 -7.70 36.77 24.08
CA ASP A 94 -7.40 38.06 23.46
C ASP A 94 -6.21 37.97 22.52
N GLN A 95 -5.18 37.21 22.87
CA GLN A 95 -4.06 36.92 21.97
C GLN A 95 -4.50 36.08 20.76
N ILE A 96 -5.39 35.11 20.96
CA ILE A 96 -5.99 34.35 19.85
C ILE A 96 -6.75 35.28 18.91
N ARG A 97 -7.52 36.24 19.44
CA ARG A 97 -8.23 37.24 18.60
C ARG A 97 -7.26 38.12 17.82
N ALA A 98 -6.22 38.63 18.48
CA ALA A 98 -5.19 39.43 17.82
C ALA A 98 -4.49 38.65 16.69
N PHE A 99 -4.09 37.40 16.95
CA PHE A 99 -3.45 36.56 15.94
C PHE A 99 -4.38 36.26 14.75
N ARG A 100 -5.67 36.01 15.01
CA ARG A 100 -6.66 35.85 13.94
C ARG A 100 -6.80 37.08 13.06
N GLN A 101 -6.73 38.28 13.65
CA GLN A 101 -6.77 39.53 12.89
C GLN A 101 -5.52 39.67 12.02
N ILE A 102 -4.33 39.41 12.57
CA ILE A 102 -3.06 39.43 11.81
C ILE A 102 -3.11 38.47 10.62
N ILE A 103 -3.60 37.23 10.81
CA ILE A 103 -3.76 36.28 9.70
C ILE A 103 -4.75 36.80 8.66
N ALA A 104 -5.88 37.39 9.08
CA ALA A 104 -6.88 37.92 8.16
C ALA A 104 -6.33 39.10 7.33
N GLU A 105 -5.57 40.00 7.96
CA GLU A 105 -4.90 41.11 7.30
C GLU A 105 -3.79 40.63 6.36
N GLY A 106 -2.96 39.68 6.81
CA GLY A 106 -1.93 39.06 5.98
C GLY A 106 -2.52 38.35 4.76
N LYS A 107 -3.64 37.63 4.94
CA LYS A 107 -4.38 37.01 3.83
C LYS A 107 -4.83 38.08 2.82
N LYS A 108 -5.40 39.19 3.27
CA LYS A 108 -5.82 40.29 2.39
C LYS A 108 -4.64 40.94 1.68
N ALA A 109 -3.51 41.10 2.35
CA ALA A 109 -2.31 41.71 1.78
C ALA A 109 -1.68 40.83 0.68
N ILE A 110 -1.60 39.52 0.90
CA ILE A 110 -0.98 38.59 -0.06
C ILE A 110 -1.91 38.34 -1.26
N PHE A 111 -3.21 38.22 -1.02
CA PHE A 111 -4.14 37.66 -1.99
C PHE A 111 -5.27 38.62 -2.44
N GLY A 112 -5.38 39.81 -1.87
CA GLY A 112 -6.52 40.71 -2.09
C GLY A 112 -7.85 40.17 -1.55
N GLU A 113 -8.96 40.86 -1.82
CA GLU A 113 -10.30 40.46 -1.33
C GLU A 113 -10.96 39.32 -2.13
N GLY A 114 -10.32 38.83 -3.20
CA GLY A 114 -10.95 37.96 -4.21
C GLY A 114 -10.45 36.52 -4.32
N ILE A 115 -9.34 36.15 -3.66
CA ILE A 115 -8.81 34.78 -3.80
C ILE A 115 -9.53 33.85 -2.84
N VAL A 116 -10.59 33.24 -3.38
CA VAL A 116 -11.04 31.92 -2.97
C VAL A 116 -9.88 30.98 -3.26
N LEU A 117 -9.28 30.39 -2.23
CA LEU A 117 -8.38 29.25 -2.44
C LEU A 117 -9.17 28.23 -3.26
N SER A 118 -8.80 28.08 -4.53
CA SER A 118 -9.38 27.10 -5.43
C SER A 118 -8.94 25.71 -4.98
N ILE A 119 -9.50 25.24 -3.85
CA ILE A 119 -9.79 23.82 -3.65
C ILE A 119 -10.74 23.36 -4.76
N SER A 120 -11.45 24.33 -5.35
CA SER A 120 -12.52 24.22 -6.34
C SER A 120 -12.18 23.45 -7.59
N ASP A 121 -10.92 23.07 -7.86
CA ASP A 121 -10.73 22.27 -9.05
C ASP A 121 -9.57 21.27 -9.01
N LYS A 122 -9.56 20.44 -7.94
CA LYS A 122 -8.86 19.14 -7.99
C LYS A 122 -9.22 18.36 -9.25
N ARG A 123 -10.47 18.50 -9.72
CA ARG A 123 -10.93 17.94 -10.99
C ARG A 123 -10.15 18.55 -12.16
N GLN A 124 -10.16 19.88 -12.37
CA GLN A 124 -9.35 20.46 -13.45
C GLN A 124 -7.86 20.15 -13.32
N MET A 125 -7.30 20.08 -12.10
CA MET A 125 -5.90 19.69 -11.90
C MET A 125 -5.65 18.28 -12.44
N ILE A 126 -6.52 17.31 -12.10
CA ILE A 126 -6.44 15.94 -12.60
C ILE A 126 -6.64 15.93 -14.13
N GLU A 127 -7.64 16.64 -14.64
CA GLU A 127 -7.93 16.70 -16.08
C GLU A 127 -6.76 17.31 -16.87
N ASN A 128 -6.09 18.33 -16.34
CA ASN A 128 -4.90 18.94 -16.91
C ASN A 128 -3.69 17.99 -16.87
N LEU A 129 -3.51 17.25 -15.76
CA LEU A 129 -2.43 16.27 -15.62
C LEU A 129 -2.57 15.10 -16.60
N TYR A 130 -3.80 14.59 -16.78
CA TYR A 130 -4.09 13.47 -17.67
C TYR A 130 -4.47 13.90 -19.10
N GLY A 131 -4.54 15.21 -19.37
CA GLY A 131 -4.89 15.79 -20.67
C GLY A 131 -6.29 15.42 -21.18
N SER A 132 -7.18 14.98 -20.30
CA SER A 132 -8.51 14.48 -20.64
C SER A 132 -9.51 14.83 -19.55
N GLN A 133 -10.71 15.21 -19.97
CA GLN A 133 -11.80 15.51 -19.04
C GLN A 133 -12.33 14.22 -18.41
N ALA A 134 -12.74 14.30 -17.15
CA ALA A 134 -13.35 13.17 -16.47
C ALA A 134 -14.67 12.79 -17.17
N PRO A 135 -14.91 11.49 -17.45
CA PRO A 135 -16.17 11.03 -18.02
C PRO A 135 -17.37 11.44 -17.16
N SER A 136 -18.49 11.81 -17.80
CA SER A 136 -19.74 12.17 -17.09
C SER A 136 -20.39 10.98 -16.40
N GLU A 137 -20.15 9.77 -16.91
CA GLU A 137 -20.69 8.53 -16.41
C GLU A 137 -19.56 7.51 -16.27
N ILE A 138 -19.45 6.89 -15.11
CA ILE A 138 -18.44 5.88 -14.80
C ILE A 138 -19.21 4.62 -14.40
N ASP A 139 -19.18 3.61 -15.26
CA ASP A 139 -19.66 2.28 -14.90
C ASP A 139 -18.53 1.51 -14.19
N VAL A 140 -18.69 1.29 -12.88
CA VAL A 140 -17.71 0.57 -12.07
C VAL A 140 -18.16 -0.87 -11.95
N HIS A 141 -17.59 -1.75 -12.78
CA HIS A 141 -17.77 -3.18 -12.61
C HIS A 141 -17.04 -3.68 -11.37
N PRO A 142 -17.63 -4.65 -10.62
CA PRO A 142 -16.87 -5.35 -9.60
C PRO A 142 -15.64 -6.01 -10.24
N PRO A 143 -14.49 -6.03 -9.55
CA PRO A 143 -13.32 -6.69 -10.09
C PRO A 143 -13.66 -8.15 -10.40
N ASP A 144 -13.14 -8.65 -11.52
CA ASP A 144 -13.25 -10.06 -11.85
C ASP A 144 -12.79 -10.88 -10.64
N VAL A 145 -13.57 -11.89 -10.28
CA VAL A 145 -13.21 -12.78 -9.17
C VAL A 145 -11.97 -13.57 -9.59
N VAL A 146 -10.80 -13.01 -9.28
CA VAL A 146 -9.52 -13.64 -9.56
C VAL A 146 -9.38 -14.85 -8.64
N LYS A 147 -9.09 -16.01 -9.24
CA LYS A 147 -8.78 -17.20 -8.47
C LYS A 147 -7.40 -17.05 -7.83
N THR A 148 -7.37 -16.57 -6.59
CA THR A 148 -6.13 -16.50 -5.81
C THR A 148 -5.71 -17.90 -5.33
N LYS A 149 -4.43 -18.04 -4.95
CA LYS A 149 -3.92 -19.29 -4.34
C LYS A 149 -4.74 -19.60 -3.08
N GLY A 150 -5.62 -20.61 -3.17
CA GLY A 150 -6.52 -21.00 -2.07
C GLY A 150 -8.00 -20.66 -2.29
N SER A 151 -8.37 -19.98 -3.37
CA SER A 151 -9.79 -19.67 -3.68
C SER A 151 -10.57 -20.87 -4.26
N GLY A 152 -9.88 -21.97 -4.58
CA GLY A 152 -10.49 -23.22 -5.05
C GLY A 152 -10.71 -24.23 -3.94
N ARG A 153 -11.63 -25.19 -4.15
CA ARG A 153 -11.75 -26.37 -3.28
C ARG A 153 -10.43 -27.15 -3.31
N ARG A 154 -9.90 -27.52 -2.15
CA ARG A 154 -8.69 -28.35 -2.06
C ARG A 154 -8.92 -29.68 -2.80
N PRO A 155 -8.00 -30.11 -3.69
CA PRO A 155 -8.04 -31.46 -4.24
C PRO A 155 -8.00 -32.48 -3.10
N LEU A 156 -8.96 -33.40 -3.06
CA LEU A 156 -9.01 -34.46 -2.06
C LEU A 156 -7.93 -35.49 -2.36
N THR A 157 -7.23 -35.95 -1.31
CA THR A 157 -6.25 -37.03 -1.43
C THR A 157 -6.92 -38.34 -1.82
N ARG A 158 -6.14 -39.30 -2.36
CA ARG A 158 -6.65 -40.65 -2.69
C ARG A 158 -7.32 -41.32 -1.49
N LEU A 159 -6.77 -41.12 -0.29
CA LEU A 159 -7.33 -41.64 0.95
C LEU A 159 -8.69 -41.00 1.26
N GLU A 160 -8.82 -39.68 1.14
CA GLU A 160 -10.09 -38.98 1.38
C GLU A 160 -11.18 -39.34 0.36
N GLN A 161 -10.80 -39.53 -0.91
CA GLN A 161 -11.71 -40.03 -1.93
C GLN A 161 -12.16 -41.45 -1.61
N ALA A 162 -11.24 -42.35 -1.24
CA ALA A 162 -11.55 -43.71 -0.84
C ALA A 162 -12.45 -43.76 0.41
N MET A 163 -12.24 -42.89 1.40
CA MET A 163 -13.11 -42.81 2.58
C MET A 163 -14.52 -42.34 2.22
N LYS A 164 -14.67 -41.37 1.31
CA LYS A 164 -16.00 -40.95 0.81
C LYS A 164 -16.69 -42.06 0.03
N MET A 165 -15.96 -42.79 -0.81
CA MET A 165 -16.50 -43.93 -1.56
C MET A 165 -16.84 -45.12 -0.64
N LYS A 166 -16.09 -45.31 0.45
CA LYS A 166 -16.32 -46.36 1.47
C LYS A 166 -17.37 -45.98 2.51
N ALA A 167 -17.88 -44.74 2.49
CA ALA A 167 -18.96 -44.33 3.38
C ALA A 167 -20.18 -45.20 3.07
N LYS A 168 -20.50 -46.13 3.98
CA LYS A 168 -21.64 -47.04 3.81
C LYS A 168 -22.91 -46.21 3.70
N SER A 169 -23.74 -46.52 2.71
CA SER A 169 -25.09 -45.94 2.64
C SER A 169 -25.82 -46.20 3.96
N GLY A 170 -26.62 -45.23 4.42
CA GLY A 170 -27.41 -45.38 5.65
C GLY A 170 -28.23 -46.69 5.65
N ARG A 171 -28.52 -47.20 6.85
CA ARG A 171 -29.31 -48.43 7.02
C ARG A 171 -30.69 -48.27 6.36
N LYS A 172 -31.08 -49.22 5.52
CA LYS A 172 -32.45 -49.31 4.98
C LYS A 172 -33.38 -49.91 6.01
N CYS A 173 -34.56 -49.33 6.18
CA CYS A 173 -35.63 -49.95 6.94
C CYS A 173 -36.13 -51.20 6.21
N ALA A 174 -36.20 -52.34 6.90
CA ALA A 174 -36.64 -53.60 6.29
C ALA A 174 -38.11 -53.55 5.84
N GLU A 175 -38.94 -52.72 6.49
CA GLU A 175 -40.38 -52.70 6.22
C GLU A 175 -40.79 -51.74 5.11
N CYS A 176 -40.26 -50.52 5.11
CA CYS A 176 -40.59 -49.51 4.09
C CYS A 176 -39.53 -49.38 3.00
N GLY A 177 -38.37 -50.04 3.14
CA GLY A 177 -37.27 -50.00 2.18
C GLY A 177 -36.48 -48.68 2.14
N GLU A 178 -36.91 -47.65 2.87
CA GLU A 178 -36.30 -46.32 2.82
C GLU A 178 -35.02 -46.24 3.66
N VAL A 179 -34.04 -45.48 3.15
CA VAL A 179 -32.83 -45.11 3.88
C VAL A 179 -33.15 -43.90 4.75
N GLY A 180 -33.07 -44.05 6.07
CA GLY A 180 -33.34 -42.96 7.00
C GLY A 180 -32.99 -43.32 8.44
N ASN A 181 -33.21 -42.37 9.36
CA ASN A 181 -32.94 -42.55 10.79
C ASN A 181 -34.03 -43.36 11.51
N HIS A 182 -34.43 -44.50 10.94
CA HIS A 182 -35.37 -45.42 11.58
C HIS A 182 -35.13 -46.86 11.10
N ASP A 183 -35.46 -47.83 11.96
CA ASP A 183 -35.48 -49.25 11.62
C ASP A 183 -36.94 -49.75 11.52
N ALA A 184 -37.11 -51.05 11.26
CA ALA A 184 -38.45 -51.66 11.15
C ALA A 184 -39.29 -51.47 12.43
N ARG A 185 -38.65 -51.47 13.62
CA ARG A 185 -39.31 -51.32 14.92
C ARG A 185 -39.85 -49.91 15.15
N ASN A 186 -39.23 -48.90 14.54
CA ASN A 186 -39.66 -47.51 14.65
C ASN A 186 -40.21 -46.92 13.33
N CYS A 187 -40.64 -47.77 12.40
CA CYS A 187 -41.18 -47.30 11.13
C CYS A 187 -42.56 -46.67 11.32
N LYS A 188 -42.65 -45.34 11.11
CA LYS A 188 -43.90 -44.57 11.25
C LYS A 188 -44.98 -45.02 10.28
N LYS A 189 -44.60 -45.42 9.06
CA LYS A 189 -45.53 -45.92 8.04
C LYS A 189 -46.28 -47.18 8.46
N ILE A 190 -45.68 -48.02 9.32
CA ILE A 190 -46.37 -49.18 9.91
C ILE A 190 -47.36 -48.73 10.97
N LYS A 191 -46.92 -47.83 11.88
CA LYS A 191 -47.77 -47.28 12.94
C LYS A 191 -49.00 -46.57 12.37
N GLU A 192 -48.88 -45.94 11.22
CA GLU A 192 -49.99 -45.29 10.51
C GLU A 192 -50.94 -46.31 9.84
N LYS A 193 -50.39 -47.34 9.18
CA LYS A 193 -51.19 -48.44 8.58
C LYS A 193 -51.95 -49.28 9.61
N GLN A 194 -51.42 -49.41 10.82
CA GLN A 194 -52.09 -50.12 11.93
C GLN A 194 -53.20 -49.30 12.60
N LYS A 195 -53.19 -47.97 12.44
CA LYS A 195 -54.24 -47.07 12.97
C LYS A 195 -55.45 -46.92 12.04
N THR A 196 -55.31 -47.34 10.78
CA THR A 196 -56.33 -47.24 9.73
C THR A 196 -57.06 -48.56 9.47
N LYS A 197 -56.77 -49.60 10.26
CA LYS A 197 -57.57 -50.83 10.39
C LYS A 197 -58.31 -50.79 11.71
#